data_AF-A0A819P2D9-F1
#
_entry.id   AF-A0A819P2D9-F1
#
_cell.length_a   1.000
_cell.length_b   1.000
_cell.length_c   1.000
_cell.angle_alpha   90.00
_cell.angle_beta   90.00
_cell.angle_gamma   90.00
#
_symmetry.space_group_name_H-M   'P 1'
#
loop_
_entity.id
_entity.type
_entity.pdbx_description
1 polymer ?
#
loop_
_entity_poly.entity_id
_entity_poly.type
_entity_poly.pdbx_seq_one_letter_code
_entity_poly.pdbx_strand_id
1 'polypeptide(L)'
;MPTRIDLPLITKIQLIKDFEWCLSQKDLAAKYKISTGGVCNILKRKEEYLGDYKSNQCNEVLGNKIDGGIYAWFVAQRAKNLSISGLILQEKARQIATDLDDKVVFKVSNGCLEKFKIRHNISFREICGGSGAVNSITTSE
;
A
#
# COMPACT_ATOMS: atom_id res chain seq x y z
N MET A 1 11.37 -16.22 -35.57
CA MET A 1 11.27 -16.62 -34.14
C MET A 1 10.16 -15.79 -33.50
N PRO A 2 9.05 -16.36 -33.03
CA PRO A 2 8.05 -15.57 -32.29
C PRO A 2 8.68 -15.10 -30.98
N THR A 3 8.83 -13.79 -30.83
CA THR A 3 9.31 -13.16 -29.60
C THR A 3 8.34 -13.47 -28.47
N ARG A 4 8.84 -14.00 -27.35
CA ARG A 4 8.04 -14.25 -26.16
C ARG A 4 7.53 -12.91 -25.61
N ILE A 5 6.27 -12.59 -25.89
CA ILE A 5 5.60 -11.40 -25.33
C ILE A 5 5.19 -11.76 -23.91
N ASP A 6 5.84 -11.16 -22.91
CA ASP A 6 5.34 -11.24 -21.54
C ASP A 6 4.30 -10.14 -21.31
N LEU A 7 3.06 -10.55 -21.08
CA LEU A 7 1.96 -9.64 -20.80
C LEU A 7 1.97 -9.24 -19.32
N PRO A 8 1.65 -7.98 -18.97
CA PRO A 8 1.51 -7.58 -17.58
C PRO A 8 0.33 -8.32 -16.92
N LEU A 9 0.39 -8.48 -15.60
CA LEU A 9 -0.60 -9.23 -14.81
C LEU A 9 -2.03 -8.77 -15.09
N ILE A 10 -2.27 -7.46 -15.12
CA ILE A 10 -3.59 -6.87 -15.37
C ILE A 10 -4.16 -7.33 -16.73
N THR A 11 -3.33 -7.35 -17.78
CA THR A 11 -3.74 -7.79 -19.12
C THR A 11 -4.01 -9.29 -19.15
N LYS A 12 -3.23 -10.11 -18.41
CA LYS A 12 -3.50 -11.55 -18.23
C LYS A 12 -4.86 -11.77 -17.55
N ILE A 13 -5.22 -10.97 -16.54
CA ILE A 13 -6.53 -11.04 -15.88
C ILE A 13 -7.69 -10.63 -16.79
N GLN A 14 -7.52 -9.56 -17.57
CA GLN A 14 -8.54 -9.15 -18.56
C GLN A 14 -8.78 -10.26 -19.59
N LEU A 15 -7.72 -10.91 -20.08
CA LEU A 15 -7.82 -12.03 -21.00
C LEU A 15 -8.61 -13.20 -20.39
N ILE A 16 -8.35 -13.53 -19.12
CA ILE A 16 -9.09 -14.60 -18.41
C ILE A 16 -10.57 -14.24 -18.31
N LYS A 17 -10.91 -13.01 -17.92
CA LYS A 17 -12.29 -12.54 -17.87
C LYS A 17 -12.96 -12.62 -19.23
N ASP A 18 -12.31 -12.10 -20.26
CA ASP A 18 -12.80 -12.14 -21.64
C ASP A 18 -13.08 -13.58 -22.12
N PHE A 19 -12.25 -14.55 -21.73
CA PHE A 19 -12.48 -15.98 -22.00
C PHE A 19 -13.72 -16.52 -21.27
N GLU A 20 -13.92 -16.14 -20.00
CA GLU A 20 -15.12 -16.52 -19.23
C GLU A 20 -16.41 -15.91 -19.82
N TRP A 21 -16.30 -14.75 -20.48
CA TRP A 21 -17.39 -14.12 -21.25
C TRP A 21 -17.59 -14.73 -22.66
N CYS A 22 -17.16 -15.98 -22.86
CA CYS A 22 -17.31 -16.78 -24.09
C CYS A 22 -16.49 -16.35 -25.31
N LEU A 23 -15.37 -15.63 -25.16
CA LEU A 23 -14.46 -15.38 -26.29
C LEU A 23 -13.64 -16.64 -26.63
N SER A 24 -13.50 -16.95 -27.92
CA SER A 24 -12.66 -18.07 -28.37
C SER A 24 -11.18 -17.74 -28.18
N GLN A 25 -10.36 -18.77 -27.99
CA GLN A 25 -8.90 -18.61 -27.90
C GLN A 25 -8.30 -17.96 -29.14
N LYS A 26 -8.94 -18.12 -30.31
CA LYS A 26 -8.54 -17.46 -31.57
C LYS A 26 -8.82 -15.95 -31.53
N ASP A 27 -9.98 -15.56 -31.03
CA ASP A 27 -10.36 -14.15 -30.88
C ASP A 27 -9.49 -13.44 -29.84
N LEU A 28 -9.17 -14.12 -28.73
CA LEU A 28 -8.24 -13.63 -27.72
C LEU A 28 -6.82 -13.47 -28.27
N ALA A 29 -6.34 -14.44 -29.06
CA ALA A 29 -5.04 -14.36 -29.72
C ALA A 29 -4.94 -13.12 -30.64
N ALA A 30 -5.99 -12.86 -31.42
CA ALA A 30 -6.09 -11.68 -32.27
C ALA A 30 -6.17 -10.37 -31.47
N LYS A 31 -7.02 -10.32 -30.44
CA LYS A 31 -7.25 -9.15 -29.59
C LYS A 31 -6.00 -8.72 -28.81
N TYR A 32 -5.32 -9.70 -28.20
CA TYR A 32 -4.14 -9.46 -27.37
C TYR A 32 -2.82 -9.54 -28.14
N LYS A 33 -2.88 -9.79 -29.46
CA LYS A 33 -1.70 -9.93 -30.35
C LYS A 33 -0.68 -10.95 -29.84
N ILE A 34 -1.17 -12.08 -29.32
CA ILE A 34 -0.34 -13.19 -28.85
C ILE A 34 -0.69 -14.47 -29.61
N SER A 35 0.21 -15.46 -29.56
CA SER A 35 -0.08 -16.76 -30.15
C SER A 35 -1.18 -17.50 -29.37
N THR A 36 -1.94 -18.35 -30.05
CA THR A 36 -2.96 -19.22 -29.43
C THR A 36 -2.35 -20.10 -28.32
N GLY A 37 -1.09 -20.52 -28.47
CA GLY A 37 -0.35 -21.21 -27.42
C GLY A 37 -0.09 -20.35 -26.18
N GLY A 38 0.15 -19.04 -26.37
CA GLY A 38 0.26 -18.08 -25.28
C GLY A 38 -1.06 -17.91 -24.52
N VAL A 39 -2.18 -17.81 -25.22
CA VAL A 39 -3.54 -17.80 -24.61
C VAL A 39 -3.76 -19.06 -23.78
N CYS A 40 -3.49 -20.24 -24.36
CA CYS A 40 -3.65 -21.52 -23.67
C CYS A 40 -2.78 -21.60 -22.40
N ASN A 41 -1.52 -21.16 -22.46
CA ASN A 41 -0.64 -21.16 -21.30
C ASN A 41 -1.11 -20.20 -20.18
N ILE A 42 -1.65 -19.03 -20.55
CA ILE A 42 -2.22 -18.07 -19.59
C ILE A 42 -3.46 -18.67 -18.92
N LEU A 43 -4.36 -19.29 -19.69
CA LEU A 43 -5.56 -19.93 -19.17
C LEU A 43 -5.24 -21.12 -18.26
N LYS A 44 -4.18 -21.88 -18.53
CA LYS A 44 -3.72 -22.97 -17.65
C LYS A 44 -3.25 -22.48 -16.28
N ARG A 45 -2.66 -21.28 -16.21
CA ARG A 45 -2.18 -20.65 -14.97
C ARG A 45 -3.14 -19.61 -14.41
N LYS A 46 -4.42 -19.63 -14.83
CA LYS A 46 -5.39 -18.59 -14.48
C LYS A 46 -5.57 -18.41 -12.96
N GLU A 47 -5.51 -19.50 -12.20
CA GLU A 47 -5.67 -19.47 -10.74
C GLU A 47 -4.51 -18.76 -10.05
N GLU A 48 -3.28 -18.96 -10.53
CA GLU A 48 -2.09 -18.26 -10.04
C GLU A 48 -2.21 -16.75 -10.27
N TYR A 49 -2.59 -16.34 -11.49
CA TYR A 49 -2.76 -14.92 -11.80
C TYR A 49 -3.91 -14.29 -10.99
N LEU A 50 -5.05 -14.98 -10.87
CA LEU A 50 -6.17 -14.49 -10.06
C LEU A 50 -5.80 -14.37 -8.58
N GLY A 51 -5.02 -15.32 -8.05
CA GLY A 51 -4.49 -15.28 -6.69
C GLY A 51 -3.56 -14.09 -6.46
N ASP A 52 -2.59 -13.88 -7.36
CA ASP A 52 -1.66 -12.76 -7.29
C ASP A 52 -2.37 -11.41 -7.43
N TYR A 53 -3.31 -11.29 -8.37
CA TYR A 53 -4.12 -10.09 -8.54
C TYR A 53 -4.97 -9.77 -7.31
N LYS A 54 -5.63 -10.78 -6.72
CA LYS A 54 -6.44 -10.61 -5.51
C LYS A 54 -5.58 -10.24 -4.30
N SER A 55 -4.39 -10.83 -4.17
CA SER A 55 -3.42 -10.49 -3.13
C SER A 55 -2.93 -9.04 -3.28
N ASN A 56 -2.56 -8.62 -4.49
CA ASN A 56 -2.12 -7.25 -4.75
C ASN A 56 -3.25 -6.24 -4.49
N GLN A 57 -4.48 -6.56 -4.91
CA GLN A 57 -5.65 -5.73 -4.65
C GLN A 57 -5.99 -5.65 -3.16
N CYS A 58 -5.92 -6.76 -2.42
CA CYS A 58 -6.20 -6.73 -0.98
C CYS A 58 -5.14 -5.93 -0.22
N ASN A 59 -3.87 -6.00 -0.63
CA ASN A 59 -2.80 -5.20 -0.06
C ASN A 59 -2.99 -3.70 -0.33
N GLU A 60 -3.45 -3.32 -1.52
CA GLU A 60 -3.76 -1.92 -1.85
C GLU A 60 -4.95 -1.40 -1.04
N VAL A 61 -6.07 -2.15 -0.99
CA VAL A 61 -7.26 -1.77 -0.23
C VAL A 61 -6.95 -1.69 1.27
N LEU A 62 -6.21 -2.66 1.80
CA LEU A 62 -5.80 -2.66 3.20
C LEU A 62 -4.84 -1.50 3.49
N GLY A 63 -3.87 -1.25 2.60
CA GLY A 63 -2.98 -0.10 2.68
C GLY A 63 -3.75 1.22 2.71
N ASN A 64 -4.78 1.38 1.88
CA ASN A 64 -5.63 2.58 1.87
C ASN A 64 -6.49 2.72 3.13
N LYS A 65 -7.04 1.62 3.66
CA LYS A 65 -7.78 1.64 4.93
C LYS A 65 -6.89 2.00 6.11
N ILE A 66 -5.69 1.42 6.18
CA ILE A 66 -4.69 1.74 7.19
C ILE A 66 -4.30 3.22 7.08
N ASP A 67 -3.97 3.70 5.88
CA ASP A 67 -3.59 5.08 5.59
C ASP A 67 -4.68 6.08 6.02
N GLY A 68 -5.95 5.81 5.68
CA GLY A 68 -7.10 6.62 6.11
C GLY A 68 -7.32 6.60 7.63
N GLY A 69 -7.21 5.44 8.27
CA GLY A 69 -7.35 5.30 9.72
C GLY A 69 -6.26 6.04 10.50
N ILE A 70 -5.01 5.97 10.02
CA ILE A 70 -3.88 6.71 10.60
C ILE A 70 -4.11 8.21 10.46
N TYR A 71 -4.53 8.66 9.28
CA TYR A 71 -4.78 10.09 9.03
C TYR A 71 -5.89 10.65 9.92
N ALA A 72 -7.03 9.94 10.03
CA ALA A 72 -8.12 10.34 10.91
C ALA A 72 -7.66 10.46 12.38
N TRP A 73 -6.90 9.48 12.86
CA TRP A 73 -6.32 9.53 14.20
C TRP A 73 -5.33 10.68 14.37
N PHE A 74 -4.46 10.92 13.37
CA PHE A 74 -3.48 12.00 13.37
C PHE A 74 -4.15 13.38 13.47
N VAL A 75 -5.21 13.62 12.69
CA VAL A 75 -6.00 14.87 12.74
C VAL A 75 -6.61 15.07 14.13
N ALA A 76 -7.16 14.00 14.73
CA ALA A 76 -7.73 14.07 16.08
C ALA A 76 -6.69 14.39 17.16
N GLN A 77 -5.45 13.89 17.03
CA GLN A 77 -4.36 14.23 17.95
C GLN A 77 -3.83 15.65 17.74
N ARG A 78 -3.75 16.13 16.48
CA ARG A 78 -3.38 17.51 16.16
C ARG A 78 -4.37 18.52 16.72
N ALA A 79 -5.67 18.22 16.71
CA ALA A 79 -6.69 19.03 17.35
C ALA A 79 -6.48 19.19 18.87
N LYS A 80 -5.78 18.24 19.51
CA LYS A 80 -5.39 18.28 20.92
C LYS A 80 -4.03 18.96 21.16
N ASN A 81 -3.43 19.57 20.13
CA ASN A 81 -2.09 20.17 20.17
C ASN A 81 -0.95 19.21 20.57
N LEU A 82 -1.13 17.91 20.34
CA LEU A 82 -0.10 16.92 20.66
C LEU A 82 0.94 16.83 19.54
N SER A 83 2.22 16.84 19.93
CA SER A 83 3.32 16.50 19.03
C SER A 83 3.38 14.99 18.85
N ILE A 84 3.17 14.53 17.62
CA ILE A 84 3.24 13.12 17.28
C ILE A 84 4.62 12.88 16.67
N SER A 85 5.31 11.83 17.09
CA SER A 85 6.56 11.39 16.47
C SER A 85 6.28 10.34 15.40
N GLY A 86 7.21 10.17 14.46
CA GLY A 86 7.14 9.12 13.44
C GLY A 86 6.99 7.71 14.04
N LEU A 87 7.64 7.44 15.18
CA LEU A 87 7.53 6.17 15.91
C LEU A 87 6.10 5.89 16.40
N ILE A 88 5.42 6.92 16.92
CA ILE A 88 4.03 6.80 17.39
C ILE A 88 3.11 6.51 16.21
N LEU A 89 3.37 7.14 15.06
CA LEU A 89 2.61 6.92 13.84
C LEU A 89 2.80 5.50 13.30
N GLN A 90 4.01 4.95 13.36
CA GLN A 90 4.30 3.56 13.01
C GLN A 90 3.59 2.57 13.92
N GLU A 91 3.59 2.81 15.23
CA GLU A 91 2.88 1.96 16.19
C GLU A 91 1.37 2.00 15.95
N LYS A 92 0.82 3.19 15.69
CA LYS A 92 -0.62 3.32 15.40
C LYS A 92 -1.00 2.63 14.11
N ALA A 93 -0.18 2.73 13.08
CA ALA A 93 -0.35 2.03 11.82
C ALA A 93 -0.37 0.51 12.00
N ARG A 94 0.51 -0.04 12.84
CA ARG A 94 0.53 -1.47 13.19
C ARG A 94 -0.75 -1.86 13.92
N GLN A 95 -1.21 -1.08 14.90
CA GLN A 95 -2.46 -1.35 15.61
C GLN A 95 -3.66 -1.41 14.66
N ILE A 96 -3.78 -0.44 13.74
CA ILE A 96 -4.88 -0.40 12.77
C ILE A 96 -4.79 -1.58 11.80
N ALA A 97 -3.58 -1.98 11.40
CA ALA A 97 -3.40 -3.15 10.55
C ALA A 97 -3.86 -4.44 11.25
N THR A 98 -3.49 -4.63 12.52
CA THR A 98 -3.93 -5.79 13.32
C THR A 98 -5.44 -5.79 13.50
N ASP A 99 -6.07 -4.65 13.75
CA ASP A 99 -7.53 -4.53 13.90
C ASP A 99 -8.29 -4.87 12.61
N LEU A 100 -7.69 -4.59 11.45
CA LEU A 100 -8.28 -4.88 10.15
C LEU A 100 -8.06 -6.33 9.69
N ASP A 101 -6.87 -6.89 9.94
CA ASP A 101 -6.55 -8.28 9.63
C ASP A 101 -5.36 -8.78 10.47
N ASP A 102 -5.62 -9.68 11.42
CA ASP A 102 -4.61 -10.26 12.31
C ASP A 102 -3.50 -11.04 11.58
N LYS A 103 -3.69 -11.41 10.31
CA LYS A 103 -2.69 -12.16 9.52
C LYS A 103 -1.71 -11.23 8.81
N VAL A 104 -1.97 -9.93 8.78
CA VAL A 104 -1.11 -8.97 8.08
C VAL A 104 -0.05 -8.43 9.02
N VAL A 105 1.17 -8.91 8.82
CA VAL A 105 2.37 -8.31 9.42
C VAL A 105 2.69 -7.01 8.67
N PHE A 106 2.00 -5.94 9.03
CA PHE A 106 2.23 -4.62 8.43
C PHE A 106 3.55 -4.03 8.93
N LYS A 107 4.61 -4.18 8.12
CA LYS A 107 5.90 -3.57 8.40
C LYS A 107 5.91 -2.14 7.89
N VAL A 108 5.80 -1.18 8.81
CA VAL A 108 5.90 0.25 8.46
C VAL A 108 7.36 0.64 8.28
N SER A 109 7.89 0.36 7.08
CA SER A 109 9.21 0.84 6.68
C SER A 109 9.24 2.35 6.64
N ASN A 110 10.43 2.94 6.81
CA ASN A 110 10.62 4.40 6.74
C ASN A 110 10.03 4.99 5.44
N GLY A 111 10.20 4.31 4.31
CA GLY A 111 9.63 4.73 3.02
C GLY A 111 8.09 4.72 2.95
N CYS A 112 7.42 3.84 3.71
CA CYS A 112 5.95 3.87 3.80
C CYS A 112 5.49 5.11 4.57
N LEU A 113 6.21 5.46 5.64
CA LEU A 113 5.93 6.64 6.44
C LEU A 113 6.18 7.94 5.65
N GLU A 114 7.26 8.01 4.86
CA GLU A 114 7.53 9.17 4.01
C GLU A 114 6.45 9.36 2.95
N LYS A 115 6.01 8.28 2.29
CA LYS A 115 4.87 8.35 1.35
C LYS A 115 3.59 8.82 2.04
N PHE A 116 3.30 8.38 3.25
CA PHE A 116 2.16 8.86 4.04
C PHE A 116 2.26 10.37 4.30
N LYS A 117 3.43 10.85 4.74
CA LYS A 117 3.67 12.29 4.97
C LYS A 117 3.45 13.11 3.70
N ILE A 118 3.99 12.66 2.57
CA ILE A 118 3.84 13.33 1.28
C ILE A 118 2.37 13.35 0.85
N ARG A 119 1.67 12.21 0.94
CA ARG A 119 0.25 12.09 0.54
C ARG A 119 -0.68 13.01 1.32
N HIS A 120 -0.44 13.16 2.62
CA HIS A 120 -1.27 13.98 3.51
C HIS A 120 -0.70 15.37 3.80
N ASN A 121 0.38 15.74 3.10
CA ASN A 121 1.12 16.99 3.29
C ASN A 121 1.50 17.26 4.76
N ILE A 122 1.86 16.21 5.49
CA ILE A 122 2.21 16.27 6.91
C ILE A 122 3.69 16.62 7.04
N SER A 123 3.94 17.85 7.50
CA SER A 123 5.24 18.26 7.98
C SER A 123 5.33 18.01 9.48
N PHE A 124 6.27 17.14 9.89
CA PHE A 124 6.77 17.16 11.26
C PHE A 124 7.61 18.42 11.37
N ARG A 125 7.00 19.51 11.82
CA ARG A 125 7.75 20.69 12.21
C ARG A 125 8.57 20.27 13.43
N GLU A 126 9.83 19.92 13.22
CA GLU A 126 10.77 19.79 14.30
C GLU A 126 10.80 21.15 14.99
N ILE A 127 10.37 21.20 16.26
CA ILE A 127 10.53 22.40 17.07
C ILE A 127 12.03 22.42 17.43
N CYS A 128 12.86 22.86 16.50
CA CYS A 128 14.21 23.29 16.81
C CYS A 128 14.08 24.70 17.40
N GLY A 129 14.32 24.85 18.70
CA GLY A 129 14.37 26.17 19.34
C GLY A 129 13.73 26.22 20.72
N GLY A 130 14.45 25.71 21.70
CA GLY A 130 14.13 25.86 23.11
C GLY A 130 15.21 25.28 24.00
N SER A 131 16.47 25.63 23.72
CA SER A 131 17.56 25.45 24.69
C SER A 131 17.26 26.39 25.86
N GLY A 132 16.41 25.94 26.78
CA GLY A 132 16.22 26.58 28.08
C GLY A 132 17.47 26.29 28.88
N ALA A 133 18.46 27.17 28.77
CA ALA A 133 19.53 27.26 29.76
C ALA A 133 18.87 27.44 31.12
N VAL A 134 18.84 26.37 31.91
CA VAL A 134 18.52 26.44 33.34
C VAL A 134 19.66 27.19 34.01
N ASN A 135 19.50 28.48 34.14
CA ASN A 135 20.29 29.30 35.05
C ASN A 135 19.89 28.92 36.48
N SER A 136 20.72 28.11 37.13
CA SER A 136 20.67 27.90 38.57
C SER A 136 21.04 29.20 39.29
N ILE A 137 20.05 30.07 39.51
CA ILE A 137 20.14 31.19 40.45
C ILE A 137 19.50 30.78 41.79
N THR A 138 20.38 30.49 42.75
CA THR A 138 20.41 30.92 44.16
C THR A 138 19.10 31.01 44.97
N THR A 139 19.00 30.27 46.09
CA THR A 139 19.03 30.78 47.50
C THR A 139 18.21 29.91 48.46
N SER A 140 18.92 29.46 49.50
CA SER A 140 18.58 29.04 50.88
C SER A 140 17.13 29.07 51.40
N GLU A 141 16.81 28.05 52.21
CA GLU A 141 16.72 28.15 53.68
C GLU A 141 17.21 26.86 54.35
#